data_AF-A0A8B3E8S0-F1
#
_entry.id   AF-A0A8B3E8S0-F1
#
_cell.length_a   1.000
_cell.length_b   1.000
_cell.length_c   1.000
_cell.angle_alpha   90.00
_cell.angle_beta   90.00
_cell.angle_gamma   90.00
#
_symmetry.space_group_name_H-M   'P 1'
#
loop_
_entity.id
_entity.type
_entity.pdbx_description
1 polymer ?
#
loop_
_entity_poly.entity_id
_entity_poly.type
_entity_poly.pdbx_seq_one_letter_code
_entity_poly.pdbx_strand_id
1 'polypeptide(L)'
;MEQSKKFISPGAWFSMTYPVDWNEFEDGEGSFLFYNPNEWTGNFRISAFKGNATYGKDSVKQELRENSSAIPVRIGRMECAYSKEMFEEEGAYYTSHLWITGADEVAFECSFTVKKGEPVAEAEKIIASLETRKDGVKYPAEIIPVRLSEIYQINEAYEWVDTTIKELLKKDFQGAEEDIAKMQQMMEESNIGPKKKDAWLAFGIALCVIFANEVDGMEWRTLVDGNREAPILLNTSTGEWIDPMKLVWSKVKAGGKVNLPEIYSSLF
;
A
#
# COMPACT_ATOMS: atom_id res chain seq x y z
N MET A 1 20.13 6.42 7.50
CA MET A 1 18.69 6.50 7.20
C MET A 1 18.47 5.79 5.88
N GLU A 2 17.40 5.00 5.75
CA GLU A 2 17.04 4.36 4.48
C GLU A 2 16.93 5.43 3.38
N GLN A 3 17.59 5.18 2.25
CA GLN A 3 17.62 6.10 1.10
C GLN A 3 16.44 5.88 0.14
N SER A 4 15.56 4.92 0.46
CA SER A 4 14.44 4.50 -0.38
C SER A 4 13.39 3.77 0.43
N LYS A 5 12.13 3.87 0.01
CA LYS A 5 11.01 3.05 0.48
C LYS A 5 10.85 1.83 -0.42
N LYS A 6 10.32 0.72 0.12
CA LYS A 6 9.99 -0.49 -0.65
C LYS A 6 8.48 -0.53 -0.91
N PHE A 7 8.11 -0.91 -2.13
CA PHE A 7 6.73 -1.23 -2.50
C PHE A 7 6.63 -2.70 -2.90
N ILE A 8 5.56 -3.37 -2.47
CA ILE A 8 5.19 -4.72 -2.93
C ILE A 8 3.74 -4.62 -3.39
N SER A 9 3.48 -4.95 -4.65
CA SER A 9 2.14 -4.82 -5.22
C SER A 9 1.13 -5.74 -4.52
N PRO A 10 -0.18 -5.46 -4.63
CA PRO A 10 -1.22 -6.41 -4.26
C PRO A 10 -0.99 -7.78 -4.91
N GLY A 11 -1.21 -8.85 -4.13
CA GLY A 11 -0.92 -10.23 -4.55
C GLY A 11 0.56 -10.54 -4.68
N ALA A 12 1.43 -9.61 -4.28
CA ALA A 12 2.87 -9.69 -4.36
C ALA A 12 3.38 -10.12 -5.76
N TRP A 13 2.88 -9.52 -6.84
CA TRP A 13 3.33 -9.82 -8.21
C TRP A 13 4.70 -9.23 -8.50
N PHE A 14 4.97 -8.05 -7.96
CA PHE A 14 6.26 -7.39 -8.09
C PHE A 14 6.63 -6.60 -6.84
N SER A 15 7.91 -6.24 -6.77
CA SER A 15 8.39 -5.24 -5.82
C SER A 15 9.33 -4.25 -6.48
N MET A 16 9.41 -3.06 -5.91
CA MET A 16 10.33 -2.00 -6.33
C MET A 16 10.75 -1.16 -5.14
N THR A 17 11.77 -0.33 -5.33
CA THR A 17 12.13 0.73 -4.40
C THR A 17 11.90 2.10 -5.02
N TYR A 18 11.46 3.06 -4.21
CA TYR A 18 11.17 4.43 -4.63
C TYR A 18 11.73 5.46 -3.64
N PRO A 19 11.87 6.74 -4.02
CA PRO A 19 12.45 7.77 -3.15
C PRO A 19 11.71 7.90 -1.82
N VAL A 20 12.46 8.21 -0.74
CA VAL A 20 11.91 8.24 0.63
C VAL A 20 10.95 9.40 0.87
N ASP A 21 11.09 10.47 0.12
CA ASP A 21 10.29 11.69 0.13
C ASP A 21 9.02 11.57 -0.76
N TRP A 22 8.88 10.48 -1.50
CA TRP A 22 7.69 10.20 -2.29
C TRP A 22 6.64 9.44 -1.48
N ASN A 23 5.37 9.66 -1.84
CA ASN A 23 4.20 8.97 -1.29
C ASN A 23 3.40 8.31 -2.41
N GLU A 24 2.58 7.32 -2.06
CA GLU A 24 1.61 6.69 -2.95
C GLU A 24 0.30 7.52 -2.94
N PHE A 25 -0.34 7.64 -4.10
CA PHE A 25 -1.59 8.36 -4.31
C PHE A 25 -2.56 7.56 -5.16
N GLU A 26 -3.84 7.93 -5.09
CA GLU A 26 -4.90 7.29 -5.87
C GLU A 26 -4.66 7.46 -7.37
N ASP A 27 -4.89 6.40 -8.14
CA ASP A 27 -4.82 6.37 -9.59
C ASP A 27 -5.88 5.38 -10.14
N GLY A 28 -5.77 4.95 -11.40
CA GLY A 28 -6.71 3.99 -11.98
C GLY A 28 -6.60 2.58 -11.36
N GLU A 29 -7.64 1.77 -11.50
CA GLU A 29 -7.63 0.36 -11.06
C GLU A 29 -6.43 -0.39 -11.67
N GLY A 30 -5.60 -1.00 -10.81
CA GLY A 30 -4.41 -1.74 -11.23
C GLY A 30 -3.19 -0.88 -11.57
N SER A 31 -3.27 0.45 -11.35
CA SER A 31 -2.17 1.41 -11.50
C SER A 31 -1.81 2.03 -10.16
N PHE A 32 -0.52 2.30 -9.95
CA PHE A 32 0.01 2.87 -8.70
C PHE A 32 0.78 4.16 -9.01
N LEU A 33 0.37 5.28 -8.41
CA LEU A 33 0.97 6.60 -8.60
C LEU A 33 1.85 6.99 -7.41
N PHE A 34 3.05 7.48 -7.71
CA PHE A 34 4.00 7.98 -6.72
C PHE A 34 4.56 9.34 -7.14
N TYR A 35 4.62 10.28 -6.19
CA TYR A 35 5.31 11.56 -6.35
C TYR A 35 5.69 12.16 -4.98
N ASN A 36 6.59 13.15 -4.99
CA ASN A 36 6.88 13.96 -3.80
C ASN A 36 5.81 15.08 -3.67
N PRO A 37 4.99 15.08 -2.59
CA PRO A 37 3.95 16.09 -2.41
C PRO A 37 4.46 17.48 -2.00
N ASN A 38 5.69 17.56 -1.49
CA ASN A 38 6.28 18.81 -0.99
C ASN A 38 7.12 19.53 -2.06
N GLU A 39 7.88 18.76 -2.85
CA GLU A 39 8.70 19.26 -3.94
C GLU A 39 8.48 18.37 -5.17
N TRP A 40 7.58 18.76 -6.05
CA TRP A 40 7.19 17.94 -7.18
C TRP A 40 8.33 17.79 -8.21
N THR A 41 8.86 16.57 -8.33
CA THR A 41 9.88 16.18 -9.32
C THR A 41 9.34 15.34 -10.48
N GLY A 42 8.07 14.96 -10.41
CA GLY A 42 7.37 14.19 -11.44
C GLY A 42 6.37 13.20 -10.86
N ASN A 43 5.51 12.67 -11.73
CA ASN A 43 4.51 11.67 -11.41
C ASN A 43 4.91 10.32 -12.00
N PHE A 44 5.34 9.37 -11.17
CA PHE A 44 5.63 8.01 -11.61
C PHE A 44 4.40 7.13 -11.46
N ARG A 45 4.02 6.43 -12.52
CA ARG A 45 2.97 5.41 -12.49
C ARG A 45 3.53 4.07 -12.90
N ILE A 46 2.99 3.01 -12.30
CA ILE A 46 3.26 1.65 -12.71
C ILE A 46 1.98 0.81 -12.67
N SER A 47 1.75 0.07 -13.74
CA SER A 47 0.73 -0.98 -13.82
C SER A 47 1.40 -2.30 -14.17
N ALA A 48 0.81 -3.41 -13.71
CA ALA A 48 1.33 -4.75 -13.98
C ALA A 48 0.25 -5.68 -14.52
N PHE A 49 0.61 -6.47 -15.53
CA PHE A 49 -0.29 -7.40 -16.21
C PHE A 49 0.34 -8.78 -16.28
N LYS A 50 -0.41 -9.81 -15.89
CA LYS A 50 0.00 -11.21 -16.01
C LYS A 50 -0.53 -11.86 -17.29
N GLY A 51 0.29 -12.69 -17.91
CA GLY A 51 -0.09 -13.45 -19.10
C GLY A 51 0.56 -14.83 -19.17
N ASN A 52 0.94 -15.26 -20.37
CA ASN A 52 1.66 -16.52 -20.57
C ASN A 52 3.12 -16.43 -20.04
N ALA A 53 3.86 -17.54 -20.06
CA ALA A 53 5.22 -17.62 -19.49
C ALA A 53 6.26 -16.66 -20.10
N THR A 54 5.99 -16.08 -21.27
CA THR A 54 6.88 -15.13 -21.97
C THR A 54 6.28 -13.73 -22.08
N TYR A 55 5.13 -13.49 -21.44
CA TYR A 55 4.31 -12.31 -21.63
C TYR A 55 5.09 -11.02 -21.45
N GLY A 56 5.90 -10.92 -20.39
CA GLY A 56 6.71 -9.73 -20.15
C GLY A 56 7.64 -9.37 -21.31
N LYS A 57 8.34 -10.37 -21.89
CA LYS A 57 9.24 -10.14 -23.02
C LYS A 57 8.48 -9.92 -24.33
N ASP A 58 7.34 -10.57 -24.49
CA ASP A 58 6.54 -10.44 -25.70
C ASP A 58 5.86 -9.07 -25.78
N SER A 59 5.41 -8.51 -24.65
CA SER A 59 4.89 -7.13 -24.57
C SER A 59 5.91 -6.10 -25.01
N VAL A 60 7.19 -6.24 -24.61
CA VAL A 60 8.27 -5.34 -25.04
C VAL A 60 8.48 -5.40 -26.56
N LYS A 61 8.52 -6.62 -27.13
CA LYS A 61 8.68 -6.80 -28.58
C LYS A 61 7.48 -6.27 -29.35
N GLN A 62 6.29 -6.43 -28.80
CA GLN A 62 5.06 -5.93 -29.40
C GLN A 62 5.07 -4.40 -29.44
N GLU A 63 5.39 -3.74 -28.33
CA GLU A 63 5.48 -2.27 -28.28
C GLU A 63 6.49 -1.72 -29.29
N LEU A 64 7.69 -2.31 -29.37
CA LEU A 64 8.71 -1.91 -30.36
C LEU A 64 8.29 -2.14 -31.82
N ARG A 65 7.32 -3.03 -32.05
CA ARG A 65 6.79 -3.33 -33.40
C ARG A 65 5.65 -2.40 -33.78
N GLU A 66 4.79 -2.08 -32.83
CA GLU A 66 3.52 -1.38 -33.05
C GLU A 66 3.65 0.13 -32.87
N ASN A 67 4.52 0.59 -31.96
CA ASN A 67 4.79 2.01 -31.73
C ASN A 67 6.07 2.46 -32.44
N SER A 68 5.92 3.23 -33.52
CA SER A 68 7.04 3.74 -34.32
C SER A 68 7.92 4.76 -33.58
N SER A 69 7.45 5.32 -32.46
CA SER A 69 8.22 6.23 -31.61
C SER A 69 8.98 5.51 -30.51
N ALA A 70 8.70 4.22 -30.27
CA ALA A 70 9.37 3.44 -29.24
C ALA A 70 10.76 3.00 -29.70
N ILE A 71 11.74 3.11 -28.81
CA ILE A 71 13.11 2.66 -29.03
C ILE A 71 13.51 1.67 -27.93
N PRO A 72 14.36 0.66 -28.25
CA PRO A 72 14.84 -0.27 -27.24
C PRO A 72 15.85 0.44 -26.32
N VAL A 73 15.64 0.34 -25.02
CA VAL A 73 16.57 0.80 -23.99
C VAL A 73 16.77 -0.28 -22.94
N ARG A 74 17.85 -0.18 -22.17
CA ARG A 74 18.12 -1.07 -21.03
C ARG A 74 18.28 -0.25 -19.76
N ILE A 75 17.45 -0.55 -18.76
CA ILE A 75 17.46 0.12 -17.46
C ILE A 75 17.75 -0.93 -16.39
N GLY A 76 18.97 -0.91 -15.83
CA GLY A 76 19.44 -1.99 -14.98
C GLY A 76 19.41 -3.34 -15.71
N ARG A 77 18.62 -4.29 -15.18
CA ARG A 77 18.40 -5.60 -15.81
C ARG A 77 17.20 -5.64 -16.77
N MET A 78 16.42 -4.58 -16.84
CA MET A 78 15.17 -4.52 -17.57
C MET A 78 15.42 -4.12 -19.03
N GLU A 79 14.86 -4.88 -19.96
CA GLU A 79 14.78 -4.49 -21.37
C GLU A 79 13.44 -3.78 -21.59
N CYS A 80 13.49 -2.54 -22.03
CA CYS A 80 12.32 -1.69 -22.14
C CYS A 80 12.11 -1.23 -23.59
N ALA A 81 10.86 -1.12 -24.00
CA ALA A 81 10.44 -0.28 -25.11
C ALA A 81 10.12 1.10 -24.55
N TYR A 82 10.92 2.10 -24.92
CA TYR A 82 10.81 3.46 -24.39
C TYR A 82 10.28 4.43 -25.45
N SER A 83 9.24 5.18 -25.11
CA SER A 83 8.75 6.29 -25.92
C SER A 83 8.52 7.52 -25.05
N LYS A 84 8.30 8.68 -25.68
CA LYS A 84 7.97 9.91 -24.98
C LYS A 84 7.05 10.79 -25.81
N GLU A 85 6.19 11.52 -25.12
CA GLU A 85 5.25 12.47 -25.72
C GLU A 85 5.33 13.81 -24.99
N MET A 86 5.34 14.90 -25.77
CA MET A 86 5.27 16.25 -25.22
C MET A 86 3.86 16.77 -25.34
N PHE A 87 3.37 17.40 -24.29
CA PHE A 87 2.04 18.00 -24.28
C PHE A 87 2.05 19.31 -23.49
N GLU A 88 1.01 20.12 -23.69
CA GLU A 88 0.78 21.36 -22.97
C GLU A 88 -0.47 21.19 -22.11
N GLU A 89 -0.37 21.54 -20.84
CA GLU A 89 -1.47 21.52 -19.88
C GLU A 89 -1.41 22.80 -19.06
N GLU A 90 -2.53 23.54 -19.02
CA GLU A 90 -2.65 24.82 -18.31
C GLU A 90 -1.54 25.84 -18.64
N GLY A 91 -1.04 25.84 -19.88
CA GLY A 91 0.03 26.75 -20.34
C GLY A 91 1.44 26.34 -19.91
N ALA A 92 1.60 25.19 -19.28
CA ALA A 92 2.88 24.57 -18.96
C ALA A 92 3.17 23.39 -19.90
N TYR A 93 4.43 23.24 -20.30
CA TYR A 93 4.86 22.13 -21.14
C TYR A 93 5.42 20.98 -20.29
N TYR A 94 4.93 19.78 -20.58
CA TYR A 94 5.34 18.55 -19.91
C TYR A 94 5.90 17.54 -20.91
N THR A 95 6.58 16.53 -20.40
CA THR A 95 6.97 15.33 -21.15
C THR A 95 6.51 14.11 -20.36
N SER A 96 5.68 13.29 -20.98
CA SER A 96 5.34 11.96 -20.50
C SER A 96 6.34 10.96 -21.09
N HIS A 97 7.05 10.27 -20.22
CA HIS A 97 7.99 9.21 -20.58
C HIS A 97 7.33 7.86 -20.31
N LEU A 98 7.33 6.95 -21.27
CA LEU A 98 6.67 5.65 -21.18
C LEU A 98 7.69 4.53 -21.38
N TRP A 99 7.66 3.53 -20.50
CA TRP A 99 8.43 2.31 -20.61
C TRP A 99 7.51 1.10 -20.50
N ILE A 100 7.44 0.33 -21.59
CA ILE A 100 6.92 -1.03 -21.53
C ILE A 100 8.10 -1.95 -21.25
N THR A 101 8.01 -2.72 -20.18
CA THR A 101 9.05 -3.67 -19.77
C THR A 101 8.42 -4.92 -19.19
N GLY A 102 9.16 -5.99 -18.99
CA GLY A 102 8.60 -7.18 -18.37
C GLY A 102 9.59 -8.32 -18.22
N ALA A 103 9.24 -9.27 -17.37
CA ALA A 103 9.99 -10.49 -17.18
C ALA A 103 9.02 -11.65 -16.88
N ASP A 104 9.38 -12.84 -17.35
CA ASP A 104 8.56 -14.04 -17.20
C ASP A 104 7.10 -13.78 -17.65
N GLU A 105 6.14 -14.03 -16.76
CA GLU A 105 4.72 -13.88 -17.01
C GLU A 105 4.17 -12.46 -16.75
N VAL A 106 5.00 -11.51 -16.32
CA VAL A 106 4.57 -10.17 -15.92
C VAL A 106 5.11 -9.11 -16.88
N ALA A 107 4.20 -8.32 -17.45
CA ALA A 107 4.49 -7.09 -18.17
C ALA A 107 4.17 -5.88 -17.28
N PHE A 108 4.95 -4.82 -17.44
CA PHE A 108 4.81 -3.55 -16.74
C PHE A 108 4.64 -2.42 -17.75
N GLU A 109 3.72 -1.53 -17.44
CA GLU A 109 3.61 -0.22 -18.07
C GLU A 109 4.03 0.81 -17.02
N CYS A 110 5.19 1.43 -17.22
CA CYS A 110 5.69 2.49 -16.34
C CYS A 110 5.60 3.81 -17.08
N SER A 111 5.08 4.86 -16.44
CA SER A 111 5.18 6.22 -16.98
C SER A 111 5.77 7.19 -15.97
N PHE A 112 6.42 8.24 -16.48
CA PHE A 112 6.91 9.34 -15.67
C PHE A 112 6.64 10.67 -16.35
N THR A 113 5.78 11.47 -15.75
CA THR A 113 5.42 12.80 -16.28
C THR A 113 6.17 13.87 -15.51
N VAL A 114 6.94 14.68 -16.24
CA VAL A 114 7.76 15.77 -15.68
C VAL A 114 7.58 17.05 -16.49
N LYS A 115 8.03 18.19 -15.95
CA LYS A 115 8.14 19.42 -16.77
C LYS A 115 9.10 19.18 -17.93
N LYS A 116 8.84 19.82 -19.06
CA LYS A 116 9.68 19.71 -20.25
C LYS A 116 11.15 20.04 -19.91
N GLY A 117 12.03 19.08 -20.16
CA GLY A 117 13.47 19.23 -19.98
C GLY A 117 14.02 18.72 -18.64
N GLU A 118 13.13 18.32 -17.71
CA GLU A 118 13.53 17.74 -16.42
C GLU A 118 14.07 16.30 -16.59
N PRO A 119 14.92 15.84 -15.65
CA PRO A 119 15.55 14.52 -15.74
C PRO A 119 14.58 13.39 -15.40
N VAL A 120 14.85 12.21 -15.96
CA VAL A 120 14.09 10.97 -15.70
C VAL A 120 14.81 10.00 -14.75
N ALA A 121 15.93 10.42 -14.16
CA ALA A 121 16.82 9.55 -13.40
C ALA A 121 16.15 8.87 -12.20
N GLU A 122 15.12 9.51 -11.61
CA GLU A 122 14.35 8.92 -10.52
C GLU A 122 13.50 7.74 -11.00
N ALA A 123 12.76 7.90 -12.10
CA ALA A 123 11.99 6.83 -12.72
C ALA A 123 12.87 5.68 -13.20
N GLU A 124 14.02 5.97 -13.81
CA GLU A 124 14.97 4.93 -14.23
C GLU A 124 15.52 4.13 -13.04
N LYS A 125 15.77 4.77 -11.89
CA LYS A 125 16.18 4.06 -10.65
C LYS A 125 15.06 3.16 -10.13
N ILE A 126 13.81 3.61 -10.16
CA ILE A 126 12.65 2.81 -9.75
C ILE A 126 12.54 1.59 -10.67
N ILE A 127 12.54 1.79 -11.99
CA ILE A 127 12.47 0.72 -13.00
C ILE A 127 13.64 -0.27 -12.84
N ALA A 128 14.85 0.22 -12.60
CA ALA A 128 16.03 -0.63 -12.39
C ALA A 128 15.90 -1.55 -11.16
N SER A 129 15.10 -1.15 -10.16
CA SER A 129 14.86 -1.91 -8.93
C SER A 129 13.72 -2.94 -9.06
N LEU A 130 12.99 -2.97 -10.18
CA LEU A 130 11.85 -3.86 -10.36
C LEU A 130 12.25 -5.33 -10.24
N GLU A 131 11.48 -6.07 -9.44
CA GLU A 131 11.59 -7.50 -9.26
C GLU A 131 10.24 -8.16 -9.47
N THR A 132 10.15 -9.13 -10.37
CA THR A 132 9.00 -10.02 -10.44
C THR A 132 9.09 -11.06 -9.33
N ARG A 133 7.96 -11.35 -8.69
CA ARG A 133 7.83 -12.46 -7.76
C ARG A 133 7.18 -13.63 -8.48
N LYS A 134 7.62 -14.84 -8.13
CA LYS A 134 7.24 -16.08 -8.81
C LYS A 134 6.16 -16.80 -8.04
N ASP A 135 5.18 -17.29 -8.77
CA ASP A 135 4.13 -18.12 -8.21
C ASP A 135 4.72 -19.40 -7.59
N GLY A 136 4.18 -19.80 -6.44
CA GLY A 136 4.64 -20.98 -5.69
C GLY A 136 5.96 -20.80 -4.93
N VAL A 137 6.64 -19.65 -5.06
CA VAL A 137 7.83 -19.34 -4.26
C VAL A 137 7.40 -18.71 -2.94
N LYS A 138 7.91 -19.25 -1.82
CA LYS A 138 7.68 -18.68 -0.49
C LYS A 138 8.65 -17.53 -0.25
N TYR A 139 8.10 -16.32 -0.18
CA TYR A 139 8.83 -15.13 0.27
C TYR A 139 8.74 -15.00 1.80
N PRO A 140 9.81 -14.55 2.48
CA PRO A 140 9.72 -14.20 3.91
C PRO A 140 8.67 -13.10 4.15
N ALA A 141 8.17 -13.03 5.38
CA ALA A 141 7.32 -11.93 5.79
C ALA A 141 8.11 -10.61 5.75
N GLU A 142 7.49 -9.57 5.20
CA GLU A 142 8.09 -8.24 5.06
C GLU A 142 7.17 -7.17 5.62
N ILE A 143 7.76 -6.18 6.29
CA ILE A 143 7.08 -4.98 6.75
C ILE A 143 7.54 -3.84 5.84
N ILE A 144 6.63 -3.28 5.07
CA ILE A 144 6.89 -2.20 4.12
C ILE A 144 6.14 -0.93 4.56
N PRO A 145 6.54 0.27 4.09
CA PRO A 145 5.70 1.47 4.18
C PRO A 145 4.23 1.15 3.84
N VAL A 146 3.31 1.71 4.63
CA VAL A 146 1.88 1.43 4.44
C VAL A 146 1.46 1.80 3.03
N ARG A 147 0.80 0.87 2.34
CA ARG A 147 0.24 1.10 1.01
C ARG A 147 -1.10 1.79 1.13
N LEU A 148 -1.50 2.47 0.06
CA LEU A 148 -2.80 3.13 -0.02
C LEU A 148 -3.97 2.16 0.22
N SER A 149 -3.88 0.92 -0.24
CA SER A 149 -4.88 -0.13 0.02
C SER A 149 -5.08 -0.44 1.51
N GLU A 150 -4.02 -0.40 2.31
CA GLU A 150 -4.13 -0.60 3.76
C GLU A 150 -4.54 0.68 4.49
N ILE A 151 -4.19 1.85 3.97
CA ILE A 151 -4.73 3.14 4.46
C ILE A 151 -6.26 3.13 4.33
N TYR A 152 -6.81 2.68 3.20
CA TYR A 152 -8.26 2.55 3.03
C TYR A 152 -8.88 1.58 4.03
N GLN A 153 -8.27 0.41 4.24
CA GLN A 153 -8.75 -0.54 5.27
C GLN A 153 -8.75 0.08 6.68
N ILE A 154 -7.74 0.89 7.01
CA ILE A 154 -7.66 1.58 8.30
C ILE A 154 -8.80 2.59 8.44
N ASN A 155 -9.00 3.43 7.42
CA ASN A 155 -10.04 4.46 7.42
C ASN A 155 -11.45 3.85 7.45
N GLU A 156 -11.73 2.87 6.60
CA GLU A 156 -13.03 2.18 6.55
C GLU A 156 -13.37 1.51 7.89
N ALA A 157 -12.39 0.87 8.53
CA ALA A 157 -12.57 0.26 9.83
C ALA A 157 -12.88 1.29 10.93
N TYR A 158 -12.14 2.41 10.94
CA TYR A 158 -12.36 3.49 11.89
C TYR A 158 -13.73 4.15 11.69
N GLU A 159 -14.08 4.50 10.45
CA GLU A 159 -15.37 5.09 10.08
C GLU A 159 -16.54 4.17 10.43
N TRP A 160 -16.39 2.86 10.24
CA TRP A 160 -17.41 1.90 10.63
C TRP A 160 -17.64 1.88 12.15
N VAL A 161 -16.58 1.95 12.96
CA VAL A 161 -16.68 2.04 14.42
C VAL A 161 -17.35 3.34 14.84
N ASP A 162 -16.88 4.49 14.33
CA ASP A 162 -17.46 5.81 14.61
C ASP A 162 -18.96 5.84 14.28
N THR A 163 -19.31 5.47 13.04
CA THR A 163 -20.70 5.47 12.56
C THR A 163 -21.57 4.56 13.43
N THR A 164 -21.09 3.35 13.77
CA THR A 164 -21.89 2.42 14.57
C THR A 164 -22.06 2.90 16.00
N ILE A 165 -21.05 3.51 16.64
CA ILE A 165 -21.17 4.12 17.96
C ILE A 165 -22.20 5.26 17.94
N LYS A 166 -22.13 6.11 16.91
CA LYS A 166 -23.06 7.22 16.73
C LYS A 166 -24.50 6.73 16.54
N GLU A 167 -24.70 5.68 15.76
CA GLU A 167 -26.01 5.13 15.47
C GLU A 167 -26.60 4.34 16.65
N LEU A 168 -25.81 3.47 17.28
CA LEU A 168 -26.26 2.55 18.33
C LEU A 168 -26.31 3.24 19.70
N LEU A 169 -25.24 3.96 20.07
CA LEU A 169 -25.07 4.51 21.41
C LEU A 169 -25.46 5.99 21.51
N LYS A 170 -25.69 6.66 20.37
CA LYS A 170 -25.97 8.11 20.30
C LYS A 170 -24.88 8.96 20.96
N LYS A 171 -23.63 8.53 20.81
CA LYS A 171 -22.42 9.18 21.35
C LYS A 171 -21.47 9.52 20.21
N ASP A 172 -20.67 10.57 20.39
CA ASP A 172 -19.55 10.87 19.49
C ASP A 172 -18.34 9.98 19.81
N PHE A 173 -17.50 9.74 18.81
CA PHE A 173 -16.25 8.99 18.88
C PHE A 173 -15.10 9.86 18.36
N GLN A 174 -14.10 10.11 19.21
CA GLN A 174 -12.96 10.98 18.91
C GLN A 174 -11.68 10.20 18.61
N GLY A 175 -11.67 8.89 18.86
CA GLY A 175 -10.49 8.06 18.71
C GLY A 175 -9.46 8.32 19.82
N ALA A 176 -9.93 8.66 21.02
CA ALA A 176 -9.11 8.82 22.23
C ALA A 176 -9.28 7.62 23.19
N GLU A 177 -8.39 7.48 24.17
CA GLU A 177 -8.45 6.37 25.14
C GLU A 177 -9.82 6.24 25.83
N GLU A 178 -10.48 7.36 26.14
CA GLU A 178 -11.81 7.38 26.77
C GLU A 178 -12.91 6.70 25.92
N ASP A 179 -12.72 6.63 24.60
CA ASP A 179 -13.68 6.04 23.68
C ASP A 179 -13.65 4.51 23.67
N ILE A 180 -12.63 3.87 24.25
CA ILE A 180 -12.51 2.41 24.31
C ILE A 180 -13.70 1.80 25.06
N ALA A 181 -14.19 2.48 26.10
CA ALA A 181 -15.40 2.05 26.81
C ALA A 181 -16.65 2.09 25.92
N LYS A 182 -16.73 3.05 24.99
CA LYS A 182 -17.81 3.14 24.00
C LYS A 182 -17.72 2.00 22.98
N MET A 183 -16.50 1.67 22.54
CA MET A 183 -16.26 0.51 21.66
C MET A 183 -16.65 -0.81 22.35
N GLN A 184 -16.32 -0.98 23.63
CA GLN A 184 -16.69 -2.17 24.40
C GLN A 184 -18.22 -2.28 24.51
N GLN A 185 -18.90 -1.18 24.83
CA GLN A 185 -20.36 -1.13 24.87
C GLN A 185 -20.98 -1.48 23.50
N MET A 186 -20.48 -0.88 22.42
CA MET A 186 -20.93 -1.19 21.05
C MET A 186 -20.76 -2.68 20.73
N MET A 187 -19.60 -3.26 21.06
CA MET A 187 -19.28 -4.65 20.80
C MET A 187 -20.26 -5.61 21.50
N GLU A 188 -20.64 -5.30 22.74
CA GLU A 188 -21.58 -6.09 23.53
C GLU A 188 -23.03 -5.97 23.02
N GLU A 189 -23.45 -4.79 22.57
CA GLU A 189 -24.80 -4.53 22.09
C GLU A 189 -25.03 -4.96 20.62
N SER A 190 -23.97 -5.04 19.81
CA SER A 190 -24.06 -5.31 18.36
C SER A 190 -24.31 -6.78 17.98
N ASN A 191 -24.28 -7.71 18.95
CA ASN A 191 -24.49 -9.16 18.75
C ASN A 191 -23.72 -9.74 17.54
N ILE A 192 -22.45 -9.35 17.40
CA ILE A 192 -21.62 -9.69 16.25
C ILE A 192 -21.32 -11.19 16.26
N GLY A 193 -21.64 -11.88 15.16
CA GLY A 193 -21.36 -13.31 15.05
C GLY A 193 -19.85 -13.59 15.02
N PRO A 194 -19.37 -14.71 15.62
CA PRO A 194 -17.94 -15.05 15.68
C PRO A 194 -17.33 -15.43 14.32
N LYS A 195 -18.08 -15.35 13.22
CA LYS A 195 -17.58 -15.55 11.84
C LYS A 195 -17.46 -14.24 11.07
N LYS A 196 -17.91 -13.11 11.62
CA LYS A 196 -17.87 -11.78 10.98
C LYS A 196 -16.48 -11.16 11.15
N LYS A 197 -15.48 -11.77 10.51
CA LYS A 197 -14.06 -11.41 10.64
C LYS A 197 -13.83 -9.90 10.51
N ASP A 198 -14.42 -9.26 9.51
CA ASP A 198 -14.11 -7.86 9.18
C ASP A 198 -14.60 -6.91 10.27
N ALA A 199 -15.78 -7.14 10.84
CA ALA A 199 -16.27 -6.38 12.00
C ALA A 199 -15.37 -6.54 13.22
N TRP A 200 -14.87 -7.75 13.50
CA TRP A 200 -13.92 -8.00 14.59
C TRP A 200 -12.56 -7.37 14.33
N LEU A 201 -12.11 -7.37 13.07
CA LEU A 201 -10.87 -6.73 12.67
C LEU A 201 -10.97 -5.21 12.83
N ALA A 202 -12.14 -4.61 12.54
CA ALA A 202 -12.36 -3.19 12.69
C ALA A 202 -12.14 -2.70 14.13
N PHE A 203 -12.57 -3.46 15.16
CA PHE A 203 -12.24 -3.13 16.55
C PHE A 203 -10.73 -3.17 16.83
N GLY A 204 -10.02 -4.16 16.28
CA GLY A 204 -8.56 -4.25 16.43
C GLY A 204 -7.84 -3.08 15.76
N ILE A 205 -8.31 -2.66 14.59
CA ILE A 205 -7.76 -1.52 13.86
C ILE A 205 -8.04 -0.22 14.61
N ALA A 206 -9.29 0.01 15.04
CA ALA A 206 -9.66 1.20 15.80
C ALA A 206 -8.89 1.31 17.12
N LEU A 207 -8.64 0.19 17.83
CA LEU A 207 -7.74 0.18 18.99
C LEU A 207 -6.32 0.63 18.64
N CYS A 208 -5.77 0.17 17.52
CA CYS A 208 -4.46 0.62 17.04
C CYS A 208 -4.48 2.10 16.63
N VAL A 209 -5.58 2.63 16.07
CA VAL A 209 -5.72 4.07 15.78
C VAL A 209 -5.65 4.87 17.07
N ILE A 210 -6.42 4.49 18.09
CA ILE A 210 -6.38 5.13 19.42
C ILE A 210 -4.96 5.06 19.98
N PHE A 211 -4.33 3.89 19.97
CA PHE A 211 -2.98 3.72 20.50
C PHE A 211 -1.94 4.60 19.78
N ALA A 212 -2.05 4.73 18.46
CA ALA A 212 -1.17 5.60 17.68
C ALA A 212 -1.38 7.10 17.97
N ASN A 213 -2.57 7.50 18.44
CA ASN A 213 -2.84 8.87 18.87
C ASN A 213 -2.27 9.18 20.27
N GLU A 214 -2.20 8.16 21.14
CA GLU A 214 -1.78 8.32 22.54
C GLU A 214 -0.28 8.04 22.76
N VAL A 215 0.37 7.31 21.85
CA VAL A 215 1.77 6.88 21.99
C VAL A 215 2.63 7.37 20.82
N ASP A 216 3.67 8.14 21.15
CA ASP A 216 4.65 8.63 20.18
C ASP A 216 5.42 7.50 19.50
N GLY A 217 5.81 7.73 18.24
CA GLY A 217 6.68 6.82 17.49
C GLY A 217 5.98 5.61 16.91
N MET A 218 4.65 5.56 16.94
CA MET A 218 3.84 4.54 16.26
C MET A 218 3.62 4.93 14.79
N GLU A 219 3.91 4.01 13.87
CA GLU A 219 3.77 4.21 12.43
C GLU A 219 3.02 3.03 11.80
N TRP A 220 2.00 3.33 10.99
CA TRP A 220 1.33 2.31 10.20
C TRP A 220 2.25 1.76 9.10
N ARG A 221 2.22 0.45 8.93
CA ARG A 221 2.97 -0.29 7.92
C ARG A 221 2.08 -1.35 7.28
N THR A 222 2.47 -1.86 6.13
CA THR A 222 1.86 -3.05 5.52
C THR A 222 2.73 -4.26 5.85
N LEU A 223 2.13 -5.28 6.45
CA LEU A 223 2.69 -6.62 6.50
C LEU A 223 2.33 -7.37 5.22
N VAL A 224 3.34 -7.92 4.54
CA VAL A 224 3.18 -8.89 3.45
C VAL A 224 3.76 -10.22 3.92
N ASP A 225 2.90 -11.18 4.25
CA ASP A 225 3.26 -12.53 4.71
C ASP A 225 2.50 -13.59 3.91
N GLY A 226 3.12 -14.08 2.83
CA GLY A 226 2.45 -14.94 1.85
C GLY A 226 1.25 -14.22 1.23
N ASN A 227 0.06 -14.83 1.35
CA ASN A 227 -1.19 -14.23 0.86
C ASN A 227 -1.83 -13.25 1.86
N ARG A 228 -1.21 -13.06 3.03
CA ARG A 228 -1.70 -12.13 4.03
C ARG A 228 -1.05 -10.77 3.81
N GLU A 229 -1.86 -9.83 3.38
CA GLU A 229 -1.52 -8.41 3.27
C GLU A 229 -2.42 -7.64 4.25
N ALA A 230 -1.84 -6.93 5.21
CA ALA A 230 -2.62 -6.31 6.29
C ALA A 230 -1.92 -5.08 6.91
N PRO A 231 -2.70 -4.10 7.41
CA PRO A 231 -2.14 -3.01 8.20
C PRO A 231 -1.64 -3.53 9.54
N ILE A 232 -0.46 -3.08 9.95
CA ILE A 232 0.14 -3.30 11.27
C ILE A 232 0.69 -1.98 11.81
N LEU A 233 0.79 -1.87 13.12
CA LEU A 233 1.32 -0.67 13.77
C LEU A 233 2.71 -0.95 14.31
N LEU A 234 3.73 -0.28 13.78
CA LEU A 234 5.14 -0.44 14.14
C LEU A 234 5.56 0.63 15.15
N ASN A 235 6.20 0.23 16.24
CA ASN A 235 6.93 1.15 17.10
C ASN A 235 8.31 1.40 16.49
N THR A 236 8.54 2.60 15.99
CA THR A 236 9.80 2.99 15.31
C THR A 236 11.00 3.07 16.25
N SER A 237 10.78 3.16 17.56
CA SER A 237 11.84 3.21 18.57
C SER A 237 12.30 1.83 19.02
N THR A 238 11.39 0.85 19.10
CA THR A 238 11.71 -0.52 19.57
C THR A 238 11.82 -1.55 18.45
N GLY A 239 11.19 -1.29 17.30
CA GLY A 239 11.04 -2.25 16.20
C GLY A 239 9.95 -3.31 16.43
N GLU A 240 9.27 -3.26 17.57
CA GLU A 240 8.11 -4.12 17.85
C GLU A 240 6.89 -3.64 17.06
N TRP A 241 5.99 -4.56 16.74
CA TRP A 241 4.79 -4.23 15.98
C TRP A 241 3.56 -4.97 16.50
N ILE A 242 2.43 -4.30 16.35
CA ILE A 242 1.12 -4.75 16.80
C ILE A 242 0.32 -5.18 15.58
N ASP A 243 -0.28 -6.36 15.70
CA ASP A 243 -1.18 -6.91 14.70
C ASP A 243 -2.64 -6.68 15.12
N PRO A 244 -3.40 -5.80 14.44
CA PRO A 244 -4.82 -5.57 14.76
C PRO A 244 -5.65 -6.85 14.83
N MET A 245 -5.33 -7.84 13.99
CA MET A 245 -6.01 -9.12 13.95
C MET A 245 -5.76 -9.96 15.23
N LYS A 246 -4.59 -9.84 15.85
CA LYS A 246 -4.24 -10.58 17.08
C LYS A 246 -4.90 -9.97 18.32
N LEU A 247 -5.17 -8.67 18.31
CA LEU A 247 -5.83 -7.98 19.41
C LEU A 247 -7.24 -8.53 19.67
N VAL A 248 -8.04 -8.64 18.60
CA VAL A 248 -9.47 -8.96 18.71
C VAL A 248 -9.84 -10.25 18.00
N TRP A 249 -9.79 -10.28 16.66
CA TRP A 249 -10.33 -11.39 15.86
C TRP A 249 -9.75 -12.76 16.25
N SER A 250 -8.43 -12.84 16.48
CA SER A 250 -7.78 -14.10 16.84
C SER A 250 -8.29 -14.69 18.16
N LYS A 251 -8.65 -13.83 19.13
CA LYS A 251 -9.25 -14.26 20.41
C LYS A 251 -10.67 -14.80 20.20
N VAL A 252 -11.48 -14.09 19.42
CA VAL A 252 -12.86 -14.52 19.07
C VAL A 252 -12.84 -15.85 18.34
N LYS A 253 -11.96 -15.99 17.34
CA LYS A 253 -11.80 -17.23 16.57
C LYS A 253 -11.44 -18.42 17.47
N ALA A 254 -10.70 -18.20 18.54
CA ALA A 254 -10.34 -19.21 19.53
C ALA A 254 -11.44 -19.48 20.58
N GLY A 255 -12.61 -18.83 20.49
CA GLY A 255 -13.70 -18.93 21.46
C GLY A 255 -13.47 -18.14 22.74
N GLY A 256 -12.47 -17.24 22.77
CA GLY A 256 -12.18 -16.38 23.90
C GLY A 256 -13.14 -15.18 23.99
N LYS A 257 -13.24 -14.61 25.20
CA LYS A 257 -13.90 -13.31 25.41
C LYS A 257 -12.97 -12.16 25.03
N VAL A 258 -13.55 -11.06 24.58
CA VAL A 258 -12.84 -9.83 24.25
C VAL A 258 -13.17 -8.78 25.30
N ASN A 259 -12.13 -8.19 25.90
CA ASN A 259 -12.21 -7.02 26.76
C ASN A 259 -11.25 -5.97 26.18
N LEU A 260 -11.80 -4.97 25.48
CA LEU A 260 -11.04 -3.95 24.76
C LEU A 260 -10.19 -3.08 25.69
N PRO A 261 -10.68 -2.60 26.86
CA PRO A 261 -9.84 -1.93 27.86
C PRO A 261 -8.63 -2.76 28.30
N GLU A 262 -8.82 -4.04 28.67
CA GLU A 262 -7.71 -4.91 29.08
C GLU A 262 -6.71 -5.14 27.94
N ILE A 263 -7.20 -5.30 26.71
CA ILE A 263 -6.35 -5.43 25.52
C ILE A 263 -5.51 -4.17 25.34
N TYR A 264 -6.13 -3.00 25.41
CA TYR A 264 -5.46 -1.72 25.22
C TYR A 264 -4.40 -1.46 26.28
N SER A 265 -4.72 -1.67 27.57
CA SER A 265 -3.75 -1.52 28.65
C SER A 265 -2.54 -2.45 28.52
N SER A 266 -2.68 -3.60 27.84
CA SER A 266 -1.56 -4.53 27.60
C SER A 266 -0.61 -4.12 26.47
N LEU A 267 -0.88 -3.00 25.78
CA LEU A 267 -0.03 -2.47 24.70
C LEU A 267 1.12 -1.58 25.21
N PHE A 268 1.07 -1.15 26.48
CA PHE A 268 2.11 -0.36 27.16
C PHE A 268 3.10 -1.27 27.90
#